data_AF-A0A6A3G1B3-F1
#
_entry.id   AF-A0A6A3G1B3-F1
#
_cell.length_a   1.000
_cell.length_b   1.000
_cell.length_c   1.000
_cell.angle_alpha   90.00
_cell.angle_beta   90.00
_cell.angle_gamma   90.00
#
_symmetry.space_group_name_H-M   'P 1'
#
loop_
_entity.id
_entity.type
_entity.pdbx_description
1 polymer ?
#
loop_
_entity_poly.entity_id
_entity_poly.type
_entity_poly.pdbx_seq_one_letter_code
_entity_poly.pdbx_strand_id
1 'polypeptide(L)'
;MAADDEAEVVDALVKSYEKAAVLQLPDAIRVLASIFNDVTANDIRQKSGRTHGNAGELLPVGVADMLAAIEPLHASDVFLDIGAGIGNVLAQVALTTTVRRCIGVEVRAELCSLAIRQIRQHTDAYPQLRKVAMKAAD
;
A
#
# COMPACT_ATOMS: atom_id res chain seq x y z
N MET A 1 19.63 -0.98 40.82
CA MET A 1 18.60 -1.94 40.40
C MET A 1 17.41 -1.31 39.69
N ALA A 2 17.26 0.03 39.64
CA ALA A 2 16.13 0.70 38.96
C ALA A 2 16.46 1.26 37.55
N ALA A 3 17.74 1.33 37.17
CA ALA A 3 18.17 1.88 35.88
C ALA A 3 18.05 0.86 34.73
N ASP A 4 18.15 -0.44 35.03
CA ASP A 4 18.03 -1.50 34.02
C ASP A 4 16.57 -1.69 33.56
N ASP A 5 15.59 -1.53 34.46
CA ASP A 5 14.16 -1.56 34.14
C ASP A 5 13.74 -0.40 33.21
N GLU A 6 14.33 0.79 33.39
CA GLU A 6 14.00 1.97 32.57
C GLU A 6 14.56 1.84 31.15
N ALA A 7 15.76 1.27 31.01
CA ALA A 7 16.35 0.99 29.70
C ALA A 7 15.56 -0.08 28.93
N GLU A 8 15.05 -1.09 29.61
CA GLU A 8 14.22 -2.14 29.00
C GLU A 8 12.85 -1.61 28.57
N VAL A 9 12.25 -0.69 29.35
CA VAL A 9 11.02 0.01 28.96
C VAL A 9 11.24 0.93 27.77
N VAL A 10 12.35 1.68 27.71
CA VAL A 10 12.68 2.54 26.57
C VAL A 10 12.96 1.71 25.32
N ASP A 11 13.69 0.59 25.43
CA ASP A 11 13.92 -0.34 24.31
C ASP A 11 12.62 -0.98 23.82
N ALA A 12 11.72 -1.38 24.72
CA ALA A 12 10.38 -1.85 24.36
C ALA A 12 9.53 -0.74 23.73
N LEU A 13 9.65 0.51 24.20
CA LEU A 13 8.97 1.66 23.62
C LEU A 13 9.50 1.94 22.21
N VAL A 14 10.82 1.99 22.03
CA VAL A 14 11.51 2.19 20.75
C VAL A 14 11.14 1.06 19.78
N LYS A 15 11.16 -0.20 20.20
CA LYS A 15 10.69 -1.35 19.40
C LYS A 15 9.19 -1.28 19.07
N SER A 16 8.37 -0.71 19.95
CA SER A 16 6.95 -0.46 19.66
C SER A 16 6.75 0.69 18.66
N TYR A 17 7.64 1.69 18.67
CA TYR A 17 7.68 2.79 17.70
C TYR A 17 8.27 2.34 16.36
N GLU A 18 9.23 1.41 16.35
CA GLU A 18 9.80 0.76 15.16
C GLU A 18 8.83 -0.24 14.50
N LYS A 19 7.68 -0.51 15.11
CA LYS A 19 6.70 -1.51 14.66
C LYS A 19 5.93 -1.14 13.38
N ALA A 20 6.42 -0.17 12.62
CA ALA A 20 6.06 0.01 11.22
C ALA A 20 7.33 0.10 10.34
N ALA A 21 8.35 -0.72 10.64
CA ALA A 21 9.48 -0.92 9.73
C ALA A 21 8.96 -1.24 8.33
N VAL A 22 9.51 -0.57 7.32
CA VAL A 22 9.16 -0.83 5.93
C VAL A 22 9.58 -2.25 5.56
N LEU A 23 8.74 -2.94 4.81
CA LEU A 23 9.03 -4.29 4.34
C LEU A 23 10.06 -4.24 3.22
N GLN A 24 10.93 -5.25 3.20
CA GLN A 24 11.77 -5.52 2.04
C GLN A 24 10.91 -6.05 0.88
N LEU A 25 11.34 -5.81 -0.35
CA LEU A 25 10.54 -6.12 -1.54
C LEU A 25 10.02 -7.58 -1.58
N PRO A 26 10.82 -8.63 -1.30
CA PRO A 26 10.31 -10.01 -1.34
C PRO A 26 9.17 -10.26 -0.34
N ASP A 27 9.21 -9.65 0.83
CA ASP A 27 8.17 -9.77 1.85
C ASP A 27 6.93 -8.98 1.43
N ALA A 28 7.11 -7.76 0.93
CA ALA A 28 6.02 -6.96 0.39
C ALA A 28 5.29 -7.68 -0.75
N ILE A 29 5.99 -8.37 -1.66
CA ILE A 29 5.39 -9.16 -2.73
C ILE A 29 4.48 -10.26 -2.16
N ARG A 30 4.94 -10.98 -1.14
CA ARG A 30 4.13 -12.03 -0.48
C ARG A 30 2.88 -11.44 0.16
N VAL A 31 3.02 -10.30 0.81
CA VAL A 31 1.89 -9.58 1.43
C VAL A 31 0.90 -9.09 0.39
N LEU A 32 1.37 -8.50 -0.71
CA LEU A 32 0.51 -8.05 -1.82
C LEU A 32 -0.27 -9.22 -2.43
N ALA A 33 0.39 -10.36 -2.65
CA ALA A 33 -0.28 -11.57 -3.12
C ALA A 33 -1.38 -12.03 -2.14
N SER A 34 -1.16 -11.91 -0.82
CA SER A 34 -2.18 -12.19 0.18
C SER A 34 -3.33 -11.17 0.17
N ILE A 35 -3.04 -9.87 0.01
CA ILE A 35 -4.06 -8.81 0.02
C ILE A 35 -5.03 -8.99 -1.14
N PHE A 36 -4.54 -9.39 -2.32
CA PHE A 36 -5.32 -9.43 -3.55
C PHE A 36 -5.61 -10.86 -4.06
N ASN A 37 -5.39 -11.90 -3.25
CA ASN A 37 -5.57 -13.31 -3.65
C ASN A 37 -6.99 -13.64 -4.15
N ASP A 38 -8.00 -13.00 -3.56
CA ASP A 38 -9.42 -13.25 -3.84
C ASP A 38 -9.96 -12.34 -4.95
N VAL A 39 -9.10 -11.48 -5.54
CA VAL A 39 -9.48 -10.61 -6.64
C VAL A 39 -9.31 -11.36 -7.95
N THR A 40 -10.39 -11.46 -8.72
CA THR A 40 -10.42 -12.18 -9.99
C THR A 40 -10.39 -11.21 -11.18
N ALA A 41 -10.06 -11.73 -12.36
CA ALA A 41 -10.13 -10.93 -13.57
C ALA A 41 -11.54 -10.39 -13.86
N ASN A 42 -12.59 -11.06 -13.39
CA ASN A 42 -13.99 -10.61 -13.56
C ASN A 42 -14.33 -9.40 -12.69
N ASP A 43 -13.69 -9.27 -11.53
CA ASP A 43 -13.86 -8.09 -10.66
C ASP A 43 -13.22 -6.85 -11.29
N ILE A 44 -12.21 -7.05 -12.13
CA ILE A 44 -11.34 -6.00 -12.65
C ILE A 44 -11.67 -5.61 -14.09
N ARG A 45 -11.92 -6.57 -14.96
CA ARG A 45 -12.10 -6.32 -16.40
C ARG A 45 -13.38 -5.54 -16.62
N GLN A 46 -13.24 -4.44 -17.33
CA GLN A 46 -14.41 -3.72 -17.80
C GLN A 46 -15.11 -4.46 -18.95
N LYS A 47 -16.34 -4.04 -19.26
CA LYS A 47 -17.08 -4.53 -20.42
C LYS A 47 -16.30 -4.25 -21.71
N SER A 48 -16.28 -5.24 -22.61
CA SER A 48 -15.66 -5.12 -23.93
C SER A 48 -16.25 -3.96 -24.74
N GLY A 49 -15.43 -3.36 -25.61
CA GLY A 49 -15.84 -2.27 -26.51
C GLY A 49 -15.77 -0.86 -25.91
N ARG A 50 -15.32 -0.71 -24.66
CA ARG A 50 -15.07 0.59 -24.01
C ARG A 50 -13.63 1.05 -24.25
N THR A 51 -13.44 2.35 -24.47
CA THR A 51 -12.12 2.97 -24.72
C THR A 51 -11.46 3.55 -23.46
N HIS A 52 -12.23 3.77 -22.40
CA HIS A 52 -11.79 4.27 -21.09
C HIS A 52 -12.16 3.26 -19.98
N GLY A 53 -11.61 3.38 -18.78
CA GLY A 53 -11.92 2.47 -17.65
C GLY A 53 -11.26 1.08 -17.76
N ASN A 54 -10.33 0.92 -18.71
CA ASN A 54 -9.46 -0.25 -18.78
C ASN A 54 -8.63 -0.37 -17.51
N ALA A 55 -8.44 -1.60 -17.04
CA ALA A 55 -7.52 -1.89 -15.95
C ALA A 55 -6.25 -2.51 -16.54
N GLY A 56 -5.11 -1.89 -16.26
CA GLY A 56 -3.78 -2.44 -16.47
C GLY A 56 -3.13 -2.75 -15.12
N GLU A 57 -1.99 -3.44 -15.13
CA GLU A 57 -1.26 -3.79 -13.91
C GLU A 57 0.22 -3.45 -14.03
N LEU A 58 0.73 -2.72 -13.04
CA LEU A 58 2.15 -2.65 -12.74
C LEU A 58 2.50 -3.78 -11.77
N LEU A 59 3.36 -4.69 -12.21
CA LEU A 59 3.85 -5.78 -11.37
C LEU A 59 4.70 -5.23 -10.23
N PRO A 60 4.80 -5.93 -9.08
CA PRO A 60 5.53 -5.41 -7.94
C PRO A 60 7.00 -5.04 -8.21
N VAL A 61 7.68 -5.81 -9.05
CA VAL A 61 9.05 -5.50 -9.47
C VAL A 61 9.10 -4.19 -10.27
N GLY A 62 8.14 -3.97 -11.18
CA GLY A 62 8.06 -2.72 -11.94
C GLY A 62 7.77 -1.50 -11.06
N VAL A 63 6.97 -1.66 -9.99
CA VAL A 63 6.78 -0.60 -8.99
C VAL A 63 8.08 -0.32 -8.23
N ALA A 64 8.84 -1.37 -7.87
CA ALA A 64 10.12 -1.20 -7.19
C ALA A 64 11.14 -0.49 -8.09
N ASP A 65 11.21 -0.86 -9.37
CA ASP A 65 12.09 -0.21 -10.35
C ASP A 65 11.72 1.26 -10.54
N MET A 66 10.42 1.57 -10.62
CA MET A 66 9.94 2.96 -10.66
C MET A 66 10.36 3.75 -9.42
N LEU A 67 10.21 3.17 -8.22
CA LEU A 67 10.60 3.80 -6.96
C LEU A 67 12.11 4.01 -6.85
N ALA A 68 12.92 3.11 -7.42
CA ALA A 68 14.36 3.25 -7.46
C ALA A 68 14.84 4.31 -8.46
N ALA A 69 14.03 4.58 -9.50
CA ALA A 69 14.34 5.57 -10.54
C ALA A 69 13.99 7.01 -10.13
N ILE A 70 13.10 7.20 -9.16
CA ILE A 70 12.79 8.53 -8.60
C ILE A 70 13.73 8.85 -7.44
N GLU A 71 13.93 10.14 -7.14
CA GLU A 71 14.67 10.54 -5.94
C GLU A 71 14.11 9.85 -4.69
N PRO A 72 14.95 9.57 -3.66
CA PRO A 72 14.51 8.87 -2.47
C PRO A 72 13.25 9.51 -1.89
N LEU A 73 12.25 8.70 -1.56
CA LEU A 73 11.03 9.18 -0.91
C LEU A 73 11.24 9.33 0.60
N HIS A 74 10.67 10.39 1.16
CA HIS A 74 10.85 10.81 2.55
C HIS A 74 9.53 10.73 3.34
N ALA A 75 9.64 10.74 4.66
CA ALA A 75 8.49 10.68 5.56
C ALA A 75 7.57 11.91 5.52
N SER A 76 7.99 13.00 4.87
CA SER A 76 7.15 14.18 4.58
C SER A 76 6.23 13.98 3.37
N ASP A 77 6.59 13.07 2.49
CA ASP A 77 6.06 13.00 1.14
C ASP A 77 4.68 12.35 1.10
N VAL A 78 3.94 12.68 0.05
CA VAL A 78 2.64 12.09 -0.26
C VAL A 78 2.73 11.49 -1.65
N PHE A 79 2.46 10.19 -1.74
CA PHE A 79 2.39 9.48 -3.02
C PHE A 79 0.96 9.55 -3.56
N LEU A 80 0.79 9.95 -4.82
CA LEU A 80 -0.50 10.04 -5.50
C LEU A 80 -0.51 9.11 -6.70
N ASP A 81 -1.53 8.27 -6.81
CA ASP A 81 -1.79 7.39 -7.94
C ASP A 81 -3.13 7.74 -8.58
N ILE A 82 -3.13 8.11 -9.86
CA ILE A 82 -4.31 8.48 -10.65
C ILE A 82 -4.62 7.35 -11.62
N GLY A 83 -5.83 6.79 -11.52
CA GLY A 83 -6.15 5.50 -12.15
C GLY A 83 -5.65 4.34 -11.31
N ALA A 84 -5.78 4.48 -9.98
CA ALA A 84 -5.18 3.56 -9.01
C ALA A 84 -5.77 2.14 -9.05
N GLY A 85 -6.88 1.91 -9.76
CA GLY A 85 -7.54 0.61 -9.83
C GLY A 85 -7.85 0.05 -8.44
N ILE A 86 -7.29 -1.13 -8.14
CA ILE A 86 -7.44 -1.76 -6.81
C ILE A 86 -6.36 -1.36 -5.79
N GLY A 87 -5.46 -0.46 -6.16
CA GLY A 87 -4.46 0.11 -5.25
C GLY A 87 -3.27 -0.79 -4.94
N ASN A 88 -2.88 -1.69 -5.84
CA ASN A 88 -1.71 -2.55 -5.67
C ASN A 88 -0.41 -1.73 -5.55
N VAL A 89 -0.25 -0.69 -6.38
CA VAL A 89 0.87 0.26 -6.31
C VAL A 89 0.88 0.96 -4.95
N LEU A 90 -0.26 1.51 -4.51
CA LEU A 90 -0.36 2.21 -3.22
C LEU A 90 -0.06 1.31 -2.03
N ALA A 91 -0.55 0.07 -2.04
CA ALA A 91 -0.26 -0.91 -1.01
C ALA A 91 1.25 -1.21 -0.96
N GLN A 92 1.90 -1.40 -2.11
CA GLN A 92 3.34 -1.63 -2.16
C GLN A 92 4.12 -0.43 -1.65
N VAL A 93 3.85 0.77 -2.17
CA VAL A 93 4.49 2.01 -1.71
C VAL A 93 4.29 2.15 -0.20
N ALA A 94 3.10 1.82 0.28
CA ALA A 94 2.82 1.93 1.71
C ALA A 94 3.69 0.98 2.54
N LEU A 95 3.84 -0.27 2.09
CA LEU A 95 4.60 -1.29 2.78
C LEU A 95 6.11 -1.07 2.68
N THR A 96 6.63 -0.56 1.56
CA THR A 96 8.08 -0.53 1.27
C THR A 96 8.73 0.85 1.41
N THR A 97 7.97 1.89 1.76
CA THR A 97 8.51 3.26 1.87
C THR A 97 8.02 3.97 3.12
N THR A 98 8.70 5.04 3.51
CA THR A 98 8.37 5.83 4.70
C THR A 98 7.37 6.96 4.44
N VAL A 99 6.85 7.10 3.22
CA VAL A 99 5.94 8.19 2.85
C VAL A 99 4.80 8.35 3.85
N ARG A 100 4.40 9.61 4.09
CA ARG A 100 3.38 9.96 5.08
C ARG A 100 2.00 9.41 4.71
N ARG A 101 1.68 9.43 3.41
CA ARG A 101 0.37 9.07 2.90
C ARG A 101 0.45 8.57 1.46
N CYS A 102 -0.40 7.61 1.14
CA CYS A 102 -0.62 7.11 -0.22
C CYS A 102 -2.08 7.44 -0.58
N ILE A 103 -2.30 8.17 -1.66
CA ILE A 103 -3.64 8.57 -2.11
C ILE A 103 -3.88 7.96 -3.48
N GLY A 104 -4.96 7.17 -3.60
CA GLY A 104 -5.43 6.62 -4.86
C GLY A 104 -6.67 7.34 -5.32
N VAL A 105 -6.70 7.73 -6.59
CA VAL A 105 -7.89 8.25 -7.27
C VAL A 105 -8.27 7.28 -8.38
N GLU A 106 -9.52 6.82 -8.40
CA GLU A 106 -10.02 5.89 -9.40
C GLU A 106 -11.47 6.24 -9.77
N VAL A 107 -11.77 6.30 -11.07
CA VAL A 107 -13.10 6.66 -11.59
C VAL A 107 -14.11 5.53 -11.42
N ARG A 108 -13.64 4.29 -11.32
CA ARG A 108 -14.44 3.09 -11.08
C ARG A 108 -14.64 2.87 -9.59
N ALA A 109 -15.74 3.41 -9.07
CA ALA A 109 -16.10 3.35 -7.65
C ALA A 109 -16.15 1.90 -7.10
N GLU A 110 -16.47 0.92 -7.94
CA GLU A 110 -16.44 -0.50 -7.56
C GLU A 110 -15.01 -0.98 -7.26
N LEU A 111 -14.01 -0.52 -8.02
CA LEU A 111 -12.60 -0.85 -7.77
C LEU A 111 -12.08 -0.14 -6.51
N CYS A 112 -12.49 1.11 -6.28
CA CYS A 112 -12.22 1.81 -5.01
C CYS A 112 -12.76 1.02 -3.81
N SER A 113 -14.00 0.54 -3.90
CA SER A 113 -14.64 -0.21 -2.82
C SER A 113 -13.93 -1.53 -2.56
N LEU A 114 -13.53 -2.23 -3.63
CA LEU A 114 -12.74 -3.45 -3.55
C LEU A 114 -11.37 -3.20 -2.91
N ALA A 115 -10.64 -2.18 -3.35
CA ALA A 115 -9.35 -1.77 -2.80
C ALA A 115 -9.44 -1.50 -1.29
N ILE A 116 -10.42 -0.67 -0.88
CA ILE A 116 -10.64 -0.32 0.52
C ILE A 116 -10.89 -1.58 1.35
N ARG A 117 -11.71 -2.52 0.86
CA ARG A 117 -11.99 -3.77 1.56
C ARG A 117 -10.73 -4.61 1.72
N GLN A 118 -10.04 -4.92 0.63
CA GLN A 118 -8.84 -5.78 0.65
C GLN A 118 -7.76 -5.19 1.55
N ILE A 119 -7.46 -3.90 1.41
CA ILE A 119 -6.39 -3.23 2.17
C ILE A 119 -6.75 -3.15 3.65
N ARG A 120 -7.98 -2.75 4.01
CA ARG A 120 -8.40 -2.59 5.41
C ARG A 120 -8.34 -3.91 6.18
N GLN A 121 -8.74 -5.02 5.57
CA GLN A 121 -8.67 -6.36 6.18
C GLN A 121 -7.26 -6.74 6.64
N HIS A 122 -6.23 -6.11 6.08
CA HIS A 122 -4.83 -6.41 6.38
C HIS A 122 -4.15 -5.34 7.25
N THR A 123 -4.84 -4.27 7.64
CA THR A 123 -4.24 -3.15 8.39
C THR A 123 -3.83 -3.48 9.83
N ASP A 124 -4.39 -4.52 10.43
CA ASP A 124 -4.00 -4.97 11.76
C ASP A 124 -2.66 -5.73 11.73
N ALA A 125 -2.46 -6.55 10.70
CA ALA A 125 -1.20 -7.27 10.48
C ALA A 125 -0.11 -6.34 9.91
N TYR A 126 -0.49 -5.37 9.07
CA TYR A 126 0.41 -4.43 8.41
C TYR A 126 -0.06 -2.98 8.62
N PRO A 127 0.30 -2.36 9.76
CA PRO A 127 -0.15 -1.00 10.10
C PRO A 127 0.23 0.07 9.08
N GLN A 128 1.28 -0.15 8.28
CA GLN A 128 1.72 0.75 7.20
C GLN A 128 0.59 0.99 6.18
N LEU A 129 -0.31 0.02 5.98
CA LEU A 129 -1.45 0.15 5.07
C LEU A 129 -2.47 1.20 5.51
N ARG A 130 -2.46 1.63 6.78
CA ARG A 130 -3.36 2.68 7.30
C ARG A 130 -3.13 4.04 6.64
N LYS A 131 -1.98 4.25 6.00
CA LYS A 131 -1.68 5.47 5.27
C LYS A 131 -2.25 5.49 3.84
N VAL A 132 -2.84 4.39 3.37
CA VAL A 132 -3.53 4.32 2.08
C VAL A 132 -4.94 4.89 2.20
N ALA A 133 -5.28 5.82 1.32
CA ALA A 133 -6.61 6.36 1.16
C ALA A 133 -7.05 6.28 -0.30
N MET A 134 -8.18 5.62 -0.57
CA MET A 134 -8.79 5.58 -1.90
C MET A 134 -9.89 6.64 -2.00
N LYS A 135 -9.99 7.26 -3.17
CA LYS A 135 -11.01 8.25 -3.53
C LYS A 135 -11.61 7.86 -4.88
N ALA A 136 -12.93 7.69 -4.90
CA ALA A 136 -13.64 7.64 -6.16
C ALA A 136 -13.60 9.05 -6.78
N ALA A 137 -13.26 9.14 -8.06
CA ALA A 137 -13.46 10.37 -8.82
C ALA A 137 -14.93 10.47 -9.23
N ASP A 138 -15.55 11.59 -8.87
CA ASP A 138 -16.95 11.95 -9.14
C ASP A 138 -17.17 12.53 -10.55
#